data_AF-A0A9D1AT25-F1
#
_entry.id   AF-A0A9D1AT25-F1
#
_cell.length_a   1.000
_cell.length_b   1.000
_cell.length_c   1.000
_cell.angle_alpha   90.00
_cell.angle_beta   90.00
_cell.angle_gamma   90.00
#
_symmetry.space_group_name_H-M   'P 1'
#
loop_
_entity.id
_entity.type
_entity.pdbx_description
1 polymer ?
#
loop_
_entity_poly.entity_id
_entity_poly.type
_entity_poly.pdbx_seq_one_letter_code
_entity_poly.pdbx_strand_id
1 'polypeptide(L)'
;MLTWIGLVGIVSVSPGCVSSVGDVVEDQSGANPFGIPEAQIDATWVVQLATEQSLEGFASEPGWVSLVMKRDLAAAVKQLGAKGGLPAARAHTEAAALFRQAALVSGNSLVEVYGKTPKPTDPVGVAHLVSVGRALQGDLAGARGASASLDEVHSDPTLAWHAPWRAWLAGPGAWPPDLSTLPLELPEPSVGQWPSGPQLPHYSLPERREDGSRSGSSRTMGDPGALVALALWHEAAALDAAGDQAPLVASSRAAYRFPVEGPPAAVGLLPLELLFGSDLLVPGDAAFLAEVHGPAGLDAIDAHTETSLLAWLAGAARGDDGKIRPEIVTDLAASLREQLVEHARVQTGGELQGHHRQFADIAMVGTLRSLALVAEVGGDREASGLLRINALERSNKATACPVGLMALAAWDASNRYPLRALDILHGQASRYPSLEIARYGLDVLGLRVSHERTGETPGM
;
A
#
# COMPACT_ATOMS: atom_id res chain seq x y z
N MET A 1 5.50 36.09 -23.07
CA MET A 1 4.17 36.65 -22.76
C MET A 1 3.18 36.08 -23.77
N LEU A 2 2.51 34.98 -23.41
CA LEU A 2 1.40 34.40 -24.16
C LEU A 2 0.41 33.87 -23.13
N THR A 3 -0.70 34.59 -23.03
CA THR A 3 -1.78 34.43 -22.06
C THR A 3 -2.62 33.22 -22.45
N TRP A 4 -2.69 32.21 -21.58
CA TRP A 4 -3.67 31.13 -21.71
C TRP A 4 -4.92 31.49 -20.90
N ILE A 5 -5.98 31.85 -21.63
CA ILE A 5 -7.37 31.90 -21.14
C ILE A 5 -8.00 30.59 -21.59
N GLY A 6 -8.47 29.77 -20.65
CA GLY A 6 -9.06 28.46 -20.92
C GLY A 6 -10.25 28.16 -20.01
N LEU A 7 -11.43 28.52 -20.51
CA LEU A 7 -12.79 28.01 -20.25
C LEU A 7 -13.14 27.43 -18.88
N VAL A 8 -13.95 28.20 -18.14
CA VAL A 8 -14.88 27.72 -17.11
C VAL A 8 -16.17 27.26 -17.81
N GLY A 9 -16.47 25.97 -17.73
CA GLY A 9 -17.78 25.43 -18.09
C GLY A 9 -18.78 25.67 -16.96
N ILE A 10 -19.73 26.57 -17.18
CA ILE A 10 -20.88 26.80 -16.30
C ILE A 10 -21.87 25.64 -16.52
N VAL A 11 -22.07 24.81 -15.49
CA VAL A 11 -23.19 23.87 -15.43
C VAL A 11 -24.38 24.59 -14.81
N SER A 12 -25.39 24.85 -15.63
CA SER A 12 -26.68 25.39 -15.22
C SER A 12 -27.45 24.32 -14.44
N VAL A 13 -27.68 24.53 -13.15
CA VAL A 13 -28.61 23.72 -12.34
C VAL A 13 -29.96 24.44 -12.33
N SER A 14 -30.99 23.78 -12.85
CA SER A 14 -32.37 24.29 -12.85
C SER A 14 -32.96 24.32 -11.44
N PRO A 15 -33.82 25.29 -11.10
CA PRO A 15 -34.44 25.41 -9.79
C PRO A 15 -35.57 24.38 -9.63
N GLY A 16 -35.36 23.36 -8.79
CA GLY A 16 -36.39 22.44 -8.32
C GLY A 16 -37.01 22.94 -7.02
N CYS A 17 -38.34 22.89 -6.95
CA CYS A 17 -39.20 23.42 -5.89
C CYS A 17 -38.77 23.06 -4.46
N VAL A 18 -38.58 24.09 -3.63
CA VAL A 18 -38.47 23.98 -2.17
C VAL A 18 -39.89 23.90 -1.60
N SER A 19 -40.23 22.76 -0.98
CA SER A 19 -41.35 22.69 -0.05
C SER A 19 -40.80 22.90 1.35
N SER A 20 -41.32 23.94 2.01
CA SER A 20 -41.00 24.31 3.38
C SER A 20 -41.56 23.26 4.35
N VAL A 21 -40.67 22.53 5.01
CA VAL A 21 -40.98 21.84 6.28
C VAL A 21 -40.20 22.58 7.36
N GLY A 22 -40.94 23.03 8.37
CA GLY A 22 -40.47 23.95 9.38
C GLY A 22 -39.26 23.46 10.15
N ASP A 23 -38.39 24.43 10.41
CA ASP A 23 -37.23 24.35 11.28
C ASP A 23 -37.59 23.82 12.67
N VAL A 24 -37.00 22.68 13.02
CA VAL A 24 -36.55 22.42 14.39
C VAL A 24 -35.04 22.52 14.33
N VAL A 25 -34.51 23.72 14.60
CA VAL A 25 -33.09 23.88 14.92
C VAL A 25 -32.92 23.36 16.34
N GLU A 26 -32.71 22.05 16.47
CA GLU A 26 -32.06 21.52 17.66
C GLU A 26 -30.63 22.05 17.67
N ASP A 27 -30.33 22.85 18.69
CA ASP A 27 -28.98 23.27 19.05
C ASP A 27 -28.17 22.02 19.45
N GLN A 28 -27.66 21.31 18.45
CA GLN A 28 -26.59 20.33 18.61
C GLN A 28 -25.25 21.07 18.63
N SER A 29 -25.02 21.89 19.65
CA SER A 29 -23.67 22.10 20.18
C SER A 29 -23.20 20.77 20.82
N GLY A 30 -23.08 19.75 19.96
CA GLY A 30 -22.78 18.38 20.32
C GLY A 30 -21.39 18.32 20.92
N ALA A 31 -21.31 17.91 22.17
CA ALA A 31 -20.07 17.46 22.79
C ALA A 31 -19.38 16.49 21.82
N ASN A 32 -18.12 16.77 21.48
CA ASN A 32 -17.25 15.87 20.72
C ASN A 32 -17.34 14.48 21.36
N PRO A 33 -18.08 13.51 20.77
CA PRO A 33 -18.45 12.29 21.49
C PRO A 33 -17.24 11.42 21.82
N PHE A 34 -16.11 11.66 21.13
CA PHE A 34 -14.86 10.94 21.31
C PHE A 34 -13.73 11.77 21.91
N GLY A 35 -13.84 13.11 21.93
CA GLY A 35 -12.86 14.00 22.56
C GLY A 35 -11.44 13.93 21.94
N ILE A 36 -11.33 13.91 20.60
CA ILE A 36 -10.02 13.95 19.93
C ILE A 36 -9.26 15.22 20.36
N PRO A 37 -7.98 15.14 20.80
CA PRO A 37 -7.25 16.31 21.27
C PRO A 37 -7.10 17.37 20.18
N GLU A 38 -7.60 18.59 20.44
CA GLU A 38 -7.58 19.71 19.47
C GLU A 38 -6.16 19.99 18.97
N ALA A 39 -5.16 19.96 19.86
CA ALA A 39 -3.77 20.15 19.49
C ALA A 39 -3.25 19.12 18.47
N GLN A 40 -3.73 17.87 18.52
CA GLN A 40 -3.37 16.85 17.54
C GLN A 40 -4.10 17.05 16.19
N ILE A 41 -5.34 17.54 16.22
CA ILE A 41 -6.09 17.91 15.00
C ILE A 41 -5.41 19.08 14.29
N ASP A 42 -5.06 20.13 15.03
CA ASP A 42 -4.37 21.32 14.50
C ASP A 42 -2.97 21.00 13.97
N ALA A 43 -2.31 19.98 14.54
CA ALA A 43 -1.03 19.50 14.06
C ALA A 43 -1.11 18.72 12.74
N THR A 44 -2.29 18.35 12.26
CA THR A 44 -2.41 17.56 11.03
C THR A 44 -2.02 18.36 9.79
N TRP A 45 -1.45 17.68 8.78
CA TRP A 45 -1.18 18.32 7.50
C TRP A 45 -2.44 18.89 6.82
N VAL A 46 -3.63 18.35 7.14
CA VAL A 46 -4.92 18.83 6.61
C VAL A 46 -5.20 20.24 7.10
N VAL A 47 -5.03 20.51 8.39
CA VAL A 47 -5.25 21.83 8.99
C VAL A 47 -4.10 22.78 8.65
N GLN A 48 -2.85 22.29 8.68
CA GLN A 48 -1.68 23.10 8.32
C GLN A 48 -1.70 23.59 6.86
N LEU A 49 -2.36 22.85 5.95
CA LEU A 49 -2.52 23.21 4.53
C LEU A 49 -3.93 23.73 4.20
N ALA A 50 -4.67 24.21 5.19
CA ALA A 50 -6.04 24.67 5.01
C ALA A 50 -6.13 25.96 4.18
N THR A 51 -5.16 26.87 4.29
CA THR A 51 -5.19 28.16 3.58
C THR A 51 -4.56 28.07 2.18
N GLU A 52 -5.00 28.90 1.24
CA GLU A 52 -4.37 28.99 -0.09
C GLU A 52 -2.88 29.35 0.02
N GLN A 53 -2.52 30.24 0.94
CA GLN A 53 -1.14 30.65 1.18
C GLN A 53 -0.26 29.46 1.62
N SER A 54 -0.73 28.64 2.56
CA SER A 54 -0.01 27.44 3.00
C SER A 54 0.11 26.39 1.88
N LEU A 55 -0.88 26.34 0.99
CA LEU A 55 -0.95 25.35 -0.09
C LEU A 55 -0.18 25.78 -1.35
N GLU A 56 0.15 27.07 -1.51
CA GLU A 56 0.72 27.64 -2.74
C GLU A 56 1.95 26.87 -3.25
N GLY A 57 2.88 26.51 -2.34
CA GLY A 57 4.08 25.74 -2.68
C GLY A 57 3.81 24.34 -3.22
N PHE A 58 2.67 23.74 -2.86
CA PHE A 58 2.25 22.43 -3.34
C PHE A 58 1.36 22.53 -4.58
N ALA A 59 0.35 23.41 -4.56
CA ALA A 59 -0.62 23.54 -5.64
C ALA A 59 -0.01 24.09 -6.95
N SER A 60 1.00 24.95 -6.86
CA SER A 60 1.69 25.51 -8.03
C SER A 60 2.63 24.52 -8.72
N GLU A 61 2.96 23.41 -8.06
CA GLU A 61 3.87 22.39 -8.58
C GLU A 61 3.07 21.17 -9.11
N PRO A 62 3.08 20.90 -10.44
CA PRO A 62 2.26 19.85 -11.04
C PRO A 62 2.46 18.46 -10.43
N GLY A 63 3.67 18.17 -9.96
CA GLY A 63 4.03 16.90 -9.35
C GLY A 63 3.22 16.56 -8.10
N TRP A 64 2.92 17.55 -7.25
CA TRP A 64 2.08 17.36 -6.06
C TRP A 64 0.62 17.08 -6.42
N VAL A 65 0.11 17.76 -7.45
CA VAL A 65 -1.24 17.50 -7.97
C VAL A 65 -1.33 16.06 -8.51
N SER A 66 -0.31 15.62 -9.23
CA SER A 66 -0.23 14.23 -9.72
C SER A 66 -0.15 13.23 -8.56
N LEU A 67 0.68 13.50 -7.55
CA LEU A 67 0.90 12.61 -6.42
C LEU A 67 -0.33 12.48 -5.52
N VAL A 68 -0.93 13.60 -5.10
CA VAL A 68 -1.96 13.61 -4.06
C VAL A 68 -3.37 13.62 -4.66
N MET A 69 -3.64 14.45 -5.67
CA MET A 69 -5.00 14.61 -6.20
C MET A 69 -5.35 13.57 -7.25
N LYS A 70 -4.42 13.29 -8.17
CA LYS A 70 -4.65 12.33 -9.26
C LYS A 70 -4.26 10.90 -8.89
N ARG A 71 -3.40 10.74 -7.88
CA ARG A 71 -2.81 9.45 -7.49
C ARG A 71 -2.13 8.75 -8.67
N ASP A 72 -1.41 9.54 -9.46
CA ASP A 72 -0.62 9.12 -10.62
C ASP A 72 0.87 9.19 -10.24
N LEU A 73 1.40 8.08 -9.76
CA LEU A 73 2.78 7.97 -9.28
C LEU A 73 3.78 8.12 -10.42
N ALA A 74 3.44 7.67 -11.64
CA ALA A 74 4.33 7.76 -12.79
C ALA A 74 4.50 9.20 -13.26
N ALA A 75 3.41 9.96 -13.31
CA ALA A 75 3.48 11.39 -13.58
C ALA A 75 4.17 12.15 -12.43
N ALA A 76 3.87 11.82 -11.17
CA ALA A 76 4.47 12.46 -10.01
C ALA A 76 6.00 12.28 -9.96
N VAL A 77 6.49 11.05 -10.17
CA VAL A 77 7.92 10.74 -10.25
C VAL A 77 8.60 11.65 -11.27
N LYS A 78 8.08 11.71 -12.50
CA LYS A 78 8.66 12.51 -13.59
C LYS A 78 8.63 14.01 -13.29
N GLN A 79 7.54 14.51 -12.71
CA GLN A 79 7.33 15.94 -12.50
C GLN A 79 8.10 16.48 -11.29
N LEU A 80 8.16 15.72 -10.19
CA LEU A 80 8.91 16.12 -8.99
C LEU A 80 10.42 15.85 -9.14
N GLY A 81 10.78 14.79 -9.88
CA GLY A 81 12.17 14.40 -10.05
C GLY A 81 13.05 15.43 -10.77
N ALA A 82 12.47 16.33 -11.58
CA ALA A 82 13.22 17.40 -12.23
C ALA A 82 13.94 18.35 -11.25
N LYS A 83 13.50 18.40 -9.99
CA LYS A 83 14.07 19.25 -8.93
C LYS A 83 14.86 18.46 -7.87
N GLY A 84 14.75 17.14 -7.85
CA GLY A 84 15.32 16.29 -6.79
C GLY A 84 14.71 16.57 -5.41
N GLY A 85 15.47 16.24 -4.36
CA GLY A 85 15.09 16.50 -2.97
C GLY A 85 13.97 15.61 -2.44
N LEU A 86 13.41 16.02 -1.29
CA LEU A 86 12.35 15.29 -0.58
C LEU A 86 11.09 15.01 -1.42
N PRO A 87 10.55 15.95 -2.23
CA PRO A 87 9.37 15.66 -3.05
C PRO A 87 9.61 14.53 -4.06
N ALA A 88 10.77 14.55 -4.73
CA ALA A 88 11.16 13.48 -5.64
C ALA A 88 11.35 12.15 -4.91
N ALA A 89 12.06 12.19 -3.77
CA ALA A 89 12.29 11.02 -2.94
C ALA A 89 10.97 10.39 -2.47
N ARG A 90 9.98 11.21 -2.09
CA ARG A 90 8.64 10.75 -1.72
C ARG A 90 7.95 10.04 -2.88
N ALA A 91 7.91 10.63 -4.07
CA ALA A 91 7.25 10.03 -5.22
C ALA A 91 7.85 8.67 -5.57
N HIS A 92 9.19 8.57 -5.55
CA HIS A 92 9.89 7.30 -5.73
C HIS A 92 9.61 6.30 -4.60
N THR A 93 9.50 6.74 -3.35
CA THR A 93 9.19 5.85 -2.22
C THR A 93 7.76 5.30 -2.28
N GLU A 94 6.79 6.10 -2.74
CA GLU A 94 5.43 5.62 -3.01
C GLU A 94 5.40 4.62 -4.16
N ALA A 95 6.18 4.85 -5.22
CA ALA A 95 6.33 3.90 -6.32
C ALA A 95 7.00 2.58 -5.87
N ALA A 96 8.04 2.66 -5.04
CA ALA A 96 8.67 1.49 -4.45
C ALA A 96 7.66 0.70 -3.61
N ALA A 97 6.90 1.36 -2.73
CA ALA A 97 5.85 0.73 -1.94
C ALA A 97 4.76 0.07 -2.81
N LEU A 98 4.34 0.71 -3.91
CA LEU A 98 3.40 0.12 -4.87
C LEU A 98 3.92 -1.23 -5.40
N PHE A 99 5.16 -1.27 -5.88
CA PHE A 99 5.76 -2.49 -6.41
C PHE A 99 6.02 -3.55 -5.34
N ARG A 100 6.34 -3.15 -4.09
CA ARG A 100 6.40 -4.08 -2.95
C ARG A 100 5.05 -4.76 -2.73
N GLN A 101 3.98 -3.99 -2.63
CA GLN A 101 2.66 -4.56 -2.39
C GLN A 101 2.19 -5.45 -3.56
N ALA A 102 2.54 -5.11 -4.80
CA ALA A 102 2.30 -5.99 -5.95
C ALA A 102 3.10 -7.30 -5.90
N ALA A 103 4.37 -7.25 -5.44
CA ALA A 103 5.17 -8.46 -5.25
C ALA A 103 4.56 -9.35 -4.15
N LEU A 104 4.00 -8.76 -3.08
CA LEU A 104 3.24 -9.48 -2.06
C LEU A 104 1.94 -10.09 -2.60
N VAL A 105 1.20 -9.41 -3.48
CA VAL A 105 0.05 -10.01 -4.17
C VAL A 105 0.44 -11.31 -4.86
N SER A 106 1.49 -11.25 -5.68
CA SER A 106 1.99 -12.41 -6.41
C SER A 106 2.49 -13.50 -5.45
N GLY A 107 3.38 -13.14 -4.53
CA GLY A 107 3.99 -14.05 -3.55
C GLY A 107 2.96 -14.73 -2.65
N ASN A 108 2.00 -13.98 -2.10
CA ASN A 108 0.92 -14.52 -1.27
C ASN A 108 0.08 -15.51 -2.06
N SER A 109 -0.29 -15.18 -3.31
CA SER A 109 -1.07 -16.08 -4.16
C SER A 109 -0.34 -17.40 -4.42
N LEU A 110 0.96 -17.32 -4.74
CA LEU A 110 1.79 -18.49 -5.00
C LEU A 110 1.99 -19.35 -3.74
N VAL A 111 2.21 -18.73 -2.58
CA VAL A 111 2.33 -19.45 -1.30
C VAL A 111 1.01 -20.10 -0.91
N GLU A 112 -0.13 -19.43 -1.10
CA GLU A 112 -1.45 -20.02 -0.82
C GLU A 112 -1.72 -21.26 -1.68
N VAL A 113 -1.41 -21.20 -2.98
CA VAL A 113 -1.68 -22.31 -3.90
C VAL A 113 -0.70 -23.45 -3.75
N TYR A 114 0.60 -23.15 -3.82
CA TYR A 114 1.67 -24.15 -3.98
C TYR A 114 2.45 -24.40 -2.69
N GLY A 115 2.42 -23.46 -1.75
CA GLY A 115 3.08 -23.60 -0.46
C GLY A 115 2.18 -24.26 0.60
N LYS A 116 0.91 -23.82 0.71
CA LYS A 116 -0.03 -24.29 1.72
C LYS A 116 -0.92 -25.44 1.24
N THR A 117 -1.28 -25.47 -0.05
CA THR A 117 -2.12 -26.52 -0.64
C THR A 117 -1.43 -27.25 -1.81
N PRO A 118 -0.20 -27.79 -1.61
CA PRO A 118 0.54 -28.44 -2.70
C PRO A 118 -0.19 -29.67 -3.23
N LYS A 119 -0.08 -29.93 -4.53
CA LYS A 119 -0.57 -31.13 -5.22
C LYS A 119 0.55 -31.81 -6.01
N PRO A 120 0.52 -33.15 -6.17
CA PRO A 120 1.51 -33.87 -6.98
C PRO A 120 1.61 -33.38 -8.43
N THR A 121 0.52 -32.81 -8.96
CA THR A 121 0.39 -32.31 -10.33
C THR A 121 0.85 -30.86 -10.52
N ASP A 122 1.31 -30.19 -9.46
CA ASP A 122 1.73 -28.80 -9.55
C ASP A 122 2.91 -28.60 -10.53
N PRO A 123 2.99 -27.44 -11.21
CA PRO A 123 4.00 -27.22 -12.24
C PRO A 123 5.45 -27.37 -11.76
N VAL A 124 6.32 -27.82 -12.67
CA VAL A 124 7.76 -27.72 -12.47
C VAL A 124 8.16 -26.23 -12.45
N GLY A 125 9.01 -25.79 -11.52
CA GLY A 125 9.36 -24.36 -11.36
C GLY A 125 8.68 -23.64 -10.20
N VAL A 126 7.60 -24.18 -9.64
CA VAL A 126 6.86 -23.46 -8.58
C VAL A 126 7.67 -23.28 -7.29
N ALA A 127 8.65 -24.16 -7.04
CA ALA A 127 9.51 -24.06 -5.87
C ALA A 127 10.28 -22.74 -5.80
N HIS A 128 10.73 -22.20 -6.94
CA HIS A 128 11.37 -20.87 -7.00
C HIS A 128 10.38 -19.79 -6.57
N LEU A 129 9.19 -19.78 -7.18
CA LEU A 129 8.15 -18.79 -6.92
C LEU A 129 7.67 -18.82 -5.45
N VAL A 130 7.51 -20.02 -4.88
CA VAL A 130 7.17 -20.21 -3.46
C VAL A 130 8.32 -19.76 -2.56
N SER A 131 9.58 -20.05 -2.94
CA SER A 131 10.76 -19.59 -2.20
C SER A 131 10.79 -18.07 -2.11
N VAL A 132 10.57 -17.36 -3.22
CA VAL A 132 10.51 -15.89 -3.22
C VAL A 132 9.32 -15.40 -2.41
N GLY A 133 8.12 -15.95 -2.63
CA GLY A 133 6.91 -15.54 -1.89
C GLY A 133 7.05 -15.69 -0.37
N ARG A 134 7.59 -16.80 0.11
CA ARG A 134 7.87 -17.01 1.55
C ARG A 134 8.95 -16.06 2.08
N ALA A 135 9.99 -15.81 1.29
CA ALA A 135 11.01 -14.83 1.67
C ALA A 135 10.39 -13.45 1.87
N LEU A 136 9.54 -12.99 0.95
CA LEU A 136 8.86 -11.69 1.08
C LEU A 136 7.95 -11.62 2.31
N GLN A 137 7.30 -12.72 2.69
CA GLN A 137 6.51 -12.84 3.91
C GLN A 137 7.34 -12.88 5.20
N GLY A 138 8.67 -12.89 5.12
CA GLY A 138 9.57 -13.03 6.28
C GLY A 138 9.74 -14.48 6.75
N ASP A 139 9.09 -15.46 6.10
CA ASP A 139 9.28 -16.90 6.38
C ASP A 139 10.56 -17.41 5.71
N LEU A 140 11.72 -17.01 6.25
CA LEU A 140 13.04 -17.40 5.72
C LEU A 140 13.29 -18.91 5.84
N ALA A 141 12.75 -19.56 6.87
CA ALA A 141 12.88 -21.01 7.04
C ALA A 141 12.13 -21.75 5.93
N GLY A 142 10.88 -21.39 5.69
CA GLY A 142 10.09 -21.96 4.62
C GLY A 142 10.60 -21.59 3.23
N ALA A 143 11.19 -20.39 3.06
CA ALA A 143 11.84 -19.98 1.82
C ALA A 143 13.06 -20.86 1.48
N ARG A 144 13.93 -21.14 2.47
CA ARG A 144 15.08 -22.06 2.29
C ARG A 144 14.63 -23.47 1.96
N GLY A 145 13.58 -23.96 2.63
CA GLY A 145 13.01 -25.28 2.33
C GLY A 145 12.51 -25.39 0.89
N ALA A 146 11.79 -24.38 0.39
CA ALA A 146 11.35 -24.33 -1.00
C ALA A 146 12.54 -24.22 -1.97
N SER A 147 13.53 -23.38 -1.66
CA SER A 147 14.75 -23.21 -2.48
C SER A 147 15.53 -24.51 -2.66
N ALA A 148 15.68 -25.32 -1.60
CA ALA A 148 16.40 -26.60 -1.64
C ALA A 148 15.74 -27.62 -2.58
N SER A 149 14.40 -27.59 -2.71
CA SER A 149 13.68 -28.51 -3.60
C SER A 149 13.92 -28.30 -5.11
N LEU A 150 14.57 -27.19 -5.49
CA LEU A 150 14.94 -26.91 -6.89
C LEU A 150 16.18 -27.70 -7.34
N ASP A 151 17.05 -28.12 -6.42
CA ASP A 151 18.29 -28.83 -6.76
C ASP A 151 18.03 -30.21 -7.37
N GLU A 152 16.84 -30.75 -7.15
CA GLU A 152 16.39 -32.03 -7.69
C GLU A 152 15.91 -31.93 -9.15
N VAL A 153 15.82 -30.71 -9.74
CA VAL A 153 15.21 -30.49 -11.06
C VAL A 153 16.13 -29.71 -12.02
N HIS A 154 17.04 -30.42 -12.69
CA HIS A 154 18.07 -29.83 -13.58
C HIS A 154 17.55 -29.17 -14.87
N SER A 155 16.25 -29.21 -15.15
CA SER A 155 15.63 -28.67 -16.38
C SER A 155 14.51 -27.67 -16.07
N ASP A 156 14.63 -26.99 -14.94
CA ASP A 156 13.68 -25.99 -14.46
C ASP A 156 13.93 -24.62 -15.13
N PRO A 157 12.93 -24.03 -15.80
CA PRO A 157 13.09 -22.75 -16.52
C PRO A 157 13.35 -21.55 -15.59
N THR A 158 13.16 -21.70 -14.29
CA THR A 158 13.33 -20.62 -13.29
C THR A 158 14.74 -20.55 -12.70
N LEU A 159 15.65 -21.49 -13.04
CA LEU A 159 16.98 -21.57 -12.41
C LEU A 159 17.81 -20.28 -12.52
N ALA A 160 17.80 -19.62 -13.69
CA ALA A 160 18.54 -18.37 -13.89
C ALA A 160 18.02 -17.23 -12.99
N TRP A 161 16.72 -17.23 -12.71
CA TRP A 161 16.06 -16.26 -11.85
C TRP A 161 16.21 -16.59 -10.37
N HIS A 162 16.37 -17.87 -10.04
CA HIS A 162 16.55 -18.32 -8.67
C HIS A 162 17.95 -18.09 -8.12
N ALA A 163 18.97 -18.05 -8.97
CA ALA A 163 20.38 -17.90 -8.56
C ALA A 163 20.63 -16.78 -7.52
N PRO A 164 20.19 -15.51 -7.72
CA PRO A 164 20.42 -14.46 -6.73
C PRO A 164 19.69 -14.70 -5.40
N TRP A 165 18.45 -15.20 -5.46
CA TRP A 165 17.66 -15.54 -4.28
C TRP A 165 18.31 -16.66 -3.47
N ARG A 166 18.81 -17.70 -4.16
CA ARG A 166 19.52 -18.81 -3.53
C ARG A 166 20.79 -18.34 -2.83
N ALA A 167 21.58 -17.50 -3.51
CA ALA A 167 22.81 -16.96 -2.94
C ALA A 167 22.52 -16.16 -1.66
N TRP A 168 21.49 -15.31 -1.68
CA TRP A 168 21.07 -14.54 -0.52
C TRP A 168 20.53 -15.43 0.62
N LEU A 169 19.67 -16.41 0.32
CA LEU A 169 19.09 -17.33 1.31
C LEU A 169 20.12 -18.24 2.00
N ALA A 170 21.20 -18.58 1.29
CA ALA A 170 22.31 -19.39 1.80
C ALA A 170 23.25 -18.59 2.71
N GLY A 171 23.29 -17.25 2.57
CA GLY A 171 24.12 -16.38 3.38
C GLY A 171 23.45 -15.92 4.68
N PRO A 172 24.22 -15.26 5.57
CA PRO A 172 23.66 -14.46 6.67
C PRO A 172 23.13 -13.11 6.17
N GLY A 173 22.96 -12.92 4.86
CA GLY A 173 22.84 -11.63 4.20
C GLY A 173 21.70 -10.79 4.75
N ALA A 174 21.99 -9.53 5.04
CA ALA A 174 20.95 -8.53 5.24
C ALA A 174 20.15 -8.36 3.95
N TRP A 175 18.87 -8.00 4.08
CA TRP A 175 18.08 -7.56 2.94
C TRP A 175 18.73 -6.31 2.29
N PRO A 176 18.66 -6.13 0.95
CA PRO A 176 18.03 -6.99 -0.07
C PRO A 176 18.96 -8.06 -0.68
N PRO A 177 18.40 -9.07 -1.38
CA PRO A 177 19.20 -9.87 -2.32
C PRO A 177 19.80 -9.00 -3.44
N ASP A 178 21.00 -9.34 -3.91
CA ASP A 178 21.56 -8.72 -5.12
C ASP A 178 20.86 -9.28 -6.36
N LEU A 179 20.00 -8.45 -6.96
CA LEU A 179 19.20 -8.81 -8.13
C LEU A 179 19.83 -8.36 -9.46
N SER A 180 21.07 -7.86 -9.45
CA SER A 180 21.76 -7.35 -10.66
C SER A 180 21.97 -8.41 -11.74
N THR A 181 21.96 -9.69 -11.37
CA THR A 181 22.11 -10.82 -12.31
C THR A 181 20.80 -11.35 -12.85
N LEU A 182 19.65 -10.80 -12.46
CA LEU A 182 18.37 -11.20 -13.05
C LEU A 182 18.38 -10.88 -14.54
N PRO A 183 17.81 -11.74 -15.42
CA PRO A 183 17.68 -11.43 -16.83
C PRO A 183 16.50 -10.46 -17.06
N LEU A 184 16.61 -9.29 -16.43
CA LEU A 184 15.69 -8.17 -16.50
C LEU A 184 16.48 -6.93 -16.92
N GLU A 185 16.05 -6.30 -18.02
CA GLU A 185 16.64 -5.04 -18.48
C GLU A 185 15.98 -3.88 -17.74
N LEU A 186 16.61 -3.40 -16.66
CA LEU A 186 16.29 -2.13 -16.03
C LEU A 186 17.39 -1.11 -16.32
N PRO A 187 17.06 0.18 -16.56
CA PRO A 187 18.07 1.23 -16.60
C PRO A 187 18.72 1.39 -15.22
N GLU A 188 19.81 2.15 -15.13
CA GLU A 188 20.34 2.57 -13.83
C GLU A 188 19.27 3.39 -13.05
N PRO A 189 19.16 3.22 -11.72
CA PRO A 189 18.30 4.05 -10.89
C PRO A 189 18.54 5.53 -11.11
N SER A 190 17.48 6.29 -11.40
CA SER A 190 17.59 7.72 -11.68
C SER A 190 16.38 8.50 -11.19
N VAL A 191 16.64 9.61 -10.52
CA VAL A 191 15.63 10.54 -10.04
C VAL A 191 14.84 11.12 -11.21
N GLY A 192 13.51 11.07 -11.11
CA GLY A 192 12.62 11.60 -12.16
C GLY A 192 12.38 10.68 -13.33
N GLN A 193 12.93 9.46 -13.30
CA GLN A 193 12.64 8.45 -14.29
C GLN A 193 11.65 7.42 -13.75
N TRP A 194 10.70 7.05 -14.60
CA TRP A 194 9.89 5.85 -14.40
C TRP A 194 10.44 4.79 -15.35
N PRO A 195 10.92 3.65 -14.85
CA PRO A 195 11.53 2.64 -15.71
C PRO A 195 10.46 2.14 -16.70
N SER A 196 10.66 2.45 -17.98
CA SER A 196 9.91 1.84 -19.07
C SER A 196 10.69 0.62 -19.52
N GLY A 197 10.27 -0.56 -19.09
CA GLY A 197 10.90 -1.82 -19.47
C GLY A 197 10.04 -2.64 -20.44
N PRO A 198 10.63 -3.67 -21.08
CA PRO A 198 9.86 -4.71 -21.76
C PRO A 198 8.87 -5.38 -20.79
N GLN A 199 7.94 -6.18 -21.34
CA GLN A 199 7.00 -6.95 -20.55
C GLN A 199 7.77 -7.74 -19.46
N LEU A 200 7.39 -7.55 -18.20
CA LEU A 200 8.04 -8.23 -17.09
C LEU A 200 7.98 -9.76 -17.28
N PRO A 201 9.00 -10.49 -16.81
CA PRO A 201 9.16 -11.92 -17.06
C PRO A 201 7.97 -12.73 -16.58
N HIS A 202 7.49 -13.62 -17.44
CA HIS A 202 6.55 -14.65 -17.05
C HIS A 202 6.99 -15.98 -17.65
N TYR A 203 6.78 -17.04 -16.88
CA TYR A 203 7.19 -18.40 -17.20
C TYR A 203 6.01 -19.18 -17.76
N SER A 204 6.26 -20.00 -18.77
CA SER A 204 5.39 -21.13 -19.08
C SER A 204 5.91 -22.36 -18.34
N LEU A 205 5.29 -22.69 -17.20
CA LEU A 205 5.69 -23.79 -16.34
C LEU A 205 4.92 -25.06 -16.72
N PRO A 206 5.59 -26.16 -17.11
CA PRO A 206 4.89 -27.40 -17.47
C PRO A 206 4.27 -28.04 -16.23
N GLU A 207 2.99 -28.42 -16.33
CA GLU A 207 2.30 -29.16 -15.27
C GLU A 207 2.88 -30.58 -15.11
N ARG A 208 2.68 -31.19 -13.95
CA ARG A 208 3.03 -32.60 -13.71
C ARG A 208 1.79 -33.49 -13.84
N ARG A 209 1.99 -34.73 -14.27
CA ARG A 209 1.01 -35.81 -14.15
C ARG A 209 1.06 -36.40 -12.74
N GLU A 210 0.06 -37.21 -12.38
CA GLU A 210 0.02 -37.89 -11.07
C GLU A 210 1.22 -38.80 -10.83
N ASP A 211 1.79 -39.38 -11.90
CA ASP A 211 3.02 -40.18 -11.86
C ASP A 211 4.32 -39.34 -11.75
N GLY A 212 4.20 -38.01 -11.62
CA GLY A 212 5.30 -37.06 -11.52
C GLY A 212 5.97 -36.71 -12.86
N SER A 213 5.57 -37.32 -13.97
CA SER A 213 6.09 -36.99 -15.30
C SER A 213 5.54 -35.66 -15.82
N ARG A 214 6.21 -35.04 -16.80
CA ARG A 214 5.74 -33.78 -17.39
C ARG A 214 4.46 -33.99 -18.20
N SER A 215 3.48 -33.12 -17.99
CA SER A 215 2.30 -32.96 -18.82
C SER A 215 2.65 -32.25 -20.14
N GLY A 216 1.76 -32.35 -21.13
CA GLY A 216 1.76 -31.48 -22.31
C GLY A 216 1.13 -30.11 -22.06
N SER A 217 0.47 -29.91 -20.91
CA SER A 217 -0.08 -28.63 -20.47
C SER A 217 0.94 -27.81 -19.70
N SER A 218 0.79 -26.48 -19.75
CA SER A 218 1.61 -25.53 -19.01
C SER A 218 0.75 -24.45 -18.38
N ARG A 219 1.28 -23.78 -17.36
CA ARG A 219 0.68 -22.60 -16.73
C ARG A 219 1.60 -21.40 -16.85
N THR A 220 1.01 -20.26 -17.14
CA THR A 220 1.74 -19.00 -17.10
C THR A 220 1.86 -18.49 -15.68
N MET A 221 3.08 -18.12 -15.26
CA MET A 221 3.38 -17.59 -13.92
C MET A 221 4.23 -16.34 -14.01
N GLY A 222 3.92 -15.34 -13.20
CA GLY A 222 4.75 -14.14 -13.06
C GLY A 222 5.78 -14.30 -11.94
N ASP A 223 6.98 -13.76 -12.13
CA ASP A 223 8.00 -13.72 -11.08
C ASP A 223 7.78 -12.53 -10.12
N PRO A 224 7.50 -12.76 -8.82
CA PRO A 224 7.48 -11.67 -7.84
C PRO A 224 8.81 -10.94 -7.70
N GLY A 225 9.95 -11.59 -7.97
CA GLY A 225 11.29 -11.01 -7.92
C GLY A 225 11.52 -9.87 -8.93
N ALA A 226 10.82 -9.86 -10.06
CA ALA A 226 10.88 -8.73 -10.99
C ALA A 226 10.22 -7.46 -10.42
N LEU A 227 9.15 -7.61 -9.64
CA LEU A 227 8.51 -6.51 -8.91
C LEU A 227 9.38 -6.04 -7.74
N VAL A 228 10.10 -6.96 -7.08
CA VAL A 228 11.12 -6.61 -6.08
C VAL A 228 12.23 -5.78 -6.72
N ALA A 229 12.74 -6.16 -7.90
CA ALA A 229 13.75 -5.39 -8.62
C ALA A 229 13.27 -3.96 -8.95
N LEU A 230 12.02 -3.80 -9.39
CA LEU A 230 11.42 -2.47 -9.60
C LEU A 230 11.26 -1.67 -8.30
N ALA A 231 10.88 -2.32 -7.20
CA ALA A 231 10.79 -1.68 -5.90
C ALA A 231 12.15 -1.17 -5.43
N LEU A 232 13.20 -1.98 -5.54
CA LEU A 232 14.58 -1.61 -5.19
C LEU A 232 15.14 -0.53 -6.12
N TRP A 233 14.78 -0.55 -7.40
CA TRP A 233 15.13 0.51 -8.35
C TRP A 233 14.57 1.86 -7.91
N HIS A 234 13.28 1.91 -7.56
CA HIS A 234 12.65 3.13 -7.06
C HIS A 234 13.18 3.54 -5.69
N GLU A 235 13.49 2.59 -4.80
CA GLU A 235 14.12 2.88 -3.52
C GLU A 235 15.50 3.51 -3.70
N ALA A 236 16.35 2.97 -4.57
CA ALA A 236 17.66 3.54 -4.87
C ALA A 236 17.55 4.98 -5.40
N ALA A 237 16.61 5.25 -6.31
CA ALA A 237 16.34 6.61 -6.79
C ALA A 237 15.76 7.52 -5.68
N ALA A 238 14.99 6.99 -4.74
CA ALA A 238 14.51 7.75 -3.59
C ALA A 238 15.65 8.14 -2.64
N LEU A 239 16.60 7.22 -2.39
CA LEU A 239 17.78 7.48 -1.56
C LEU A 239 18.68 8.56 -2.20
N ASP A 240 18.92 8.46 -3.52
CA ASP A 240 19.68 9.46 -4.28
C ASP A 240 19.01 10.84 -4.21
N ALA A 241 17.69 10.92 -4.38
CA ALA A 241 16.95 12.17 -4.27
C ALA A 241 16.95 12.75 -2.85
N ALA A 242 16.93 11.91 -1.81
CA ALA A 242 16.81 12.34 -0.42
C ALA A 242 18.12 12.83 0.19
N GLY A 243 19.27 12.28 -0.25
CA GLY A 243 20.56 12.52 0.39
C GLY A 243 20.52 12.19 1.89
N ASP A 244 20.98 13.12 2.72
CA ASP A 244 21.01 12.97 4.19
C ASP A 244 19.63 12.78 4.84
N GLN A 245 18.54 13.09 4.11
CA GLN A 245 17.17 12.91 4.58
C GLN A 245 16.60 11.51 4.29
N ALA A 246 17.39 10.61 3.70
CA ALA A 246 16.99 9.24 3.37
C ALA A 246 16.31 8.47 4.53
N PRO A 247 16.76 8.59 5.81
CA PRO A 247 16.09 7.92 6.91
C PRO A 247 14.64 8.37 7.10
N LEU A 248 14.34 9.67 6.98
CA LEU A 248 12.97 10.20 7.08
C LEU A 248 12.08 9.63 5.98
N VAL A 249 12.59 9.60 4.76
CA VAL A 249 11.88 9.04 3.60
C VAL A 249 11.55 7.56 3.81
N ALA A 250 12.51 6.76 4.26
CA ALA A 250 12.31 5.34 4.56
C ALA A 250 11.22 5.12 5.64
N SER A 251 11.19 5.96 6.68
CA SER A 251 10.18 5.86 7.74
C SER A 251 8.76 6.24 7.28
N SER A 252 8.62 7.14 6.30
CA SER A 252 7.32 7.63 5.83
C SER A 252 6.41 6.56 5.21
N ARG A 253 6.98 5.41 4.81
CA ARG A 253 6.25 4.26 4.25
C ARG A 253 6.59 2.94 4.96
N ALA A 254 6.97 3.02 6.25
CA ALA A 254 7.29 1.85 7.09
C ALA A 254 6.22 0.74 6.99
N ALA A 255 4.95 1.13 7.02
CA ALA A 255 3.78 0.26 6.94
C ALA A 255 3.67 -0.62 5.67
N TYR A 256 4.42 -0.28 4.62
CA TYR A 256 4.30 -0.90 3.30
C TYR A 256 5.59 -1.58 2.85
N ARG A 257 6.52 -1.84 3.78
CA ARG A 257 7.72 -2.66 3.53
C ARG A 257 7.36 -4.14 3.47
N PHE A 258 8.23 -4.96 2.88
CA PHE A 258 8.10 -6.40 3.08
C PHE A 258 8.43 -6.74 4.54
N PRO A 259 7.74 -7.72 5.15
CA PRO A 259 8.11 -8.25 6.46
C PRO A 259 9.61 -8.59 6.60
N VAL A 260 10.24 -9.06 5.53
CA VAL A 260 11.67 -9.44 5.52
C VAL A 260 12.66 -8.27 5.56
N GLU A 261 12.22 -7.05 5.27
CA GLU A 261 13.08 -5.86 5.37
C GLU A 261 13.33 -5.45 6.83
N GLY A 262 12.46 -5.90 7.74
CA GLY A 262 12.37 -5.38 9.10
C GLY A 262 11.81 -3.95 9.15
N PRO A 263 11.50 -3.45 10.36
CA PRO A 263 11.07 -2.08 10.54
C PRO A 263 12.21 -1.09 10.22
N PRO A 264 11.93 0.06 9.59
CA PRO A 264 12.93 1.13 9.53
C PRO A 264 13.20 1.66 10.95
N ALA A 265 14.37 2.26 11.16
CA ALA A 265 14.62 3.00 12.38
C ALA A 265 13.58 4.12 12.53
N ALA A 266 13.00 4.25 13.72
CA ALA A 266 12.23 5.44 14.07
C ALA A 266 13.16 6.65 14.01
N VAL A 267 12.76 7.63 13.22
CA VAL A 267 13.52 8.87 13.01
C VAL A 267 12.62 10.06 13.34
N GLY A 268 13.24 11.23 13.50
CA GLY A 268 12.59 12.44 14.00
C GLY A 268 11.38 12.92 13.19
N LEU A 269 10.87 14.10 13.55
CA LEU A 269 9.64 14.64 13.00
C LEU A 269 9.68 14.72 11.46
N LEU A 270 8.69 14.10 10.81
CA LEU A 270 8.55 14.19 9.36
C LEU A 270 8.17 15.62 8.93
N PRO A 271 8.83 16.15 7.87
CA PRO A 271 8.43 17.42 7.27
C PRO A 271 7.12 17.27 6.49
N LEU A 272 6.46 18.40 6.24
CA LEU A 272 5.13 18.46 5.63
C LEU A 272 5.10 17.83 4.22
N GLU A 273 6.22 17.91 3.48
CA GLU A 273 6.41 17.26 2.20
C GLU A 273 6.25 15.73 2.29
N LEU A 274 6.61 15.10 3.40
CA LEU A 274 6.41 13.65 3.58
C LEU A 274 5.01 13.30 4.08
N LEU A 275 4.30 14.26 4.69
CA LEU A 275 2.96 14.06 5.25
C LEU A 275 1.82 14.35 4.25
N PHE A 276 1.94 15.41 3.44
CA PHE A 276 0.83 15.97 2.66
C PHE A 276 0.12 14.92 1.79
N GLY A 277 -1.11 14.52 2.14
CA GLY A 277 -1.86 13.53 1.36
C GLY A 277 -1.37 12.07 1.53
N SER A 278 -0.53 11.80 2.51
CA SER A 278 -0.16 10.45 2.95
C SER A 278 -1.21 9.89 3.93
N ASP A 279 -1.02 8.64 4.38
CA ASP A 279 -1.84 8.05 5.46
C ASP A 279 -1.35 8.48 6.86
N LEU A 280 -0.22 9.20 6.93
CA LEU A 280 0.31 9.82 8.15
C LEU A 280 -0.31 11.21 8.29
N LEU A 281 -0.84 11.54 9.46
CA LEU A 281 -1.57 12.78 9.72
C LEU A 281 -0.66 13.82 10.37
N VAL A 282 0.15 13.40 11.33
CA VAL A 282 1.08 14.23 12.10
C VAL A 282 2.51 13.67 12.02
N PRO A 283 3.56 14.48 12.29
CA PRO A 283 4.95 14.04 12.16
C PRO A 283 5.33 12.79 12.95
N GLY A 284 4.73 12.56 14.14
CA GLY A 284 5.04 11.40 14.98
C GLY A 284 4.43 10.08 14.51
N ASP A 285 3.48 10.10 13.57
CA ASP A 285 2.81 8.88 13.09
C ASP A 285 3.77 7.89 12.42
N ALA A 286 4.85 8.37 11.80
CA ALA A 286 5.84 7.50 11.17
C ALA A 286 6.61 6.64 12.17
N ALA A 287 7.02 7.22 13.30
CA ALA A 287 7.71 6.52 14.37
C ALA A 287 6.78 5.47 15.00
N PHE A 288 5.53 5.87 15.29
CA PHE A 288 4.50 4.96 15.78
C PHE A 288 4.32 3.74 14.86
N LEU A 289 4.05 3.96 13.56
CA LEU A 289 3.83 2.83 12.65
C LEU A 289 5.09 1.98 12.43
N ALA A 290 6.29 2.57 12.45
CA ALA A 290 7.53 1.81 12.38
C ALA A 290 7.70 0.88 13.60
N GLU A 291 7.38 1.34 14.80
CA GLU A 291 7.46 0.54 16.03
C GLU A 291 6.34 -0.51 16.13
N VAL A 292 5.13 -0.20 15.66
CA VAL A 292 4.02 -1.17 15.56
C VAL A 292 4.40 -2.35 14.67
N HIS A 293 5.10 -2.10 13.56
CA HIS A 293 5.60 -3.17 12.69
C HIS A 293 6.86 -3.86 13.23
N GLY A 294 7.47 -3.30 14.27
CA GLY A 294 8.67 -3.82 14.90
C GLY A 294 8.40 -4.68 16.13
N PRO A 295 9.44 -4.95 16.93
CA PRO A 295 9.33 -5.77 18.13
C PRO A 295 8.39 -5.21 19.22
N ALA A 296 8.11 -3.89 19.19
CA ALA A 296 7.21 -3.26 20.15
C ALA A 296 5.74 -3.67 19.93
N GLY A 297 5.34 -3.92 18.67
CA GLY A 297 3.98 -4.37 18.36
C GLY A 297 2.91 -3.42 18.92
N LEU A 298 1.93 -3.95 19.65
CA LEU A 298 0.85 -3.15 20.23
C LEU A 298 1.29 -2.23 21.38
N ASP A 299 2.44 -2.48 22.03
CA ASP A 299 2.94 -1.62 23.11
C ASP A 299 3.32 -0.22 22.59
N ALA A 300 3.58 -0.11 21.28
CA ALA A 300 3.82 1.17 20.62
C ALA A 300 2.61 2.11 20.66
N ILE A 301 1.38 1.60 20.85
CA ILE A 301 0.19 2.45 21.00
C ILE A 301 0.36 3.38 22.19
N ASP A 302 0.64 2.81 23.36
CA ASP A 302 0.73 3.57 24.60
C ASP A 302 1.95 4.50 24.60
N ALA A 303 3.06 4.06 24.02
CA ALA A 303 4.31 4.82 23.93
C ALA A 303 4.21 6.08 23.04
N HIS A 304 3.28 6.12 22.08
CA HIS A 304 3.17 7.22 21.10
C HIS A 304 1.85 8.02 21.19
N THR A 305 0.99 7.78 22.18
CA THR A 305 -0.30 8.51 22.32
C THR A 305 -0.17 10.03 22.36
N GLU A 306 0.94 10.56 22.88
CA GLU A 306 1.20 12.00 22.96
C GLU A 306 1.74 12.60 21.64
N THR A 307 2.41 11.79 20.80
CA THR A 307 3.16 12.25 19.62
C THR A 307 2.52 11.84 18.29
N SER A 308 1.65 10.83 18.30
CA SER A 308 0.96 10.28 17.13
C SER A 308 -0.55 10.31 17.33
N LEU A 309 -1.24 10.98 16.40
CA LEU A 309 -2.70 10.98 16.36
C LEU A 309 -3.23 9.58 16.04
N LEU A 310 -2.53 8.81 15.19
CA LEU A 310 -2.89 7.42 14.92
C LEU A 310 -2.75 6.52 16.15
N ALA A 311 -1.72 6.71 16.98
CA ALA A 311 -1.56 5.99 18.23
C ALA A 311 -2.67 6.34 19.23
N TRP A 312 -3.02 7.63 19.34
CA TRP A 312 -4.14 8.07 20.17
C TRP A 312 -5.46 7.43 19.72
N LEU A 313 -5.75 7.45 18.42
CA LEU A 313 -6.97 6.84 17.84
C LEU A 313 -6.99 5.32 18.06
N ALA A 314 -5.84 4.64 17.93
CA ALA A 314 -5.71 3.23 18.24
C ALA A 314 -6.02 2.95 19.73
N GLY A 315 -5.48 3.76 20.64
CA GLY A 315 -5.75 3.66 22.07
C GLY A 315 -7.23 3.87 22.41
N ALA A 316 -7.87 4.87 21.80
CA ALA A 316 -9.29 5.18 21.99
C ALA A 316 -10.23 4.09 21.44
N ALA A 317 -9.80 3.37 20.39
CA ALA A 317 -10.56 2.27 19.80
C ALA A 317 -10.31 0.90 20.45
N ARG A 318 -9.41 0.82 21.43
CA ARG A 318 -9.01 -0.42 22.07
C ARG A 318 -10.06 -0.87 23.09
N GLY A 319 -10.56 -2.08 22.95
CA GLY A 319 -11.46 -2.72 23.91
C GLY A 319 -10.73 -3.22 25.16
N ASP A 320 -11.51 -3.71 26.13
CA ASP A 320 -11.00 -4.29 27.38
C ASP A 320 -10.10 -5.53 27.15
N ASP A 321 -10.23 -6.18 26.00
CA ASP A 321 -9.41 -7.32 25.55
C ASP A 321 -8.09 -6.89 24.88
N GLY A 322 -7.80 -5.59 24.84
CA GLY A 322 -6.61 -5.02 24.22
C GLY A 322 -6.67 -4.96 22.70
N LYS A 323 -7.78 -5.35 22.08
CA LYS A 323 -7.94 -5.37 20.61
C LYS A 323 -8.64 -4.13 20.10
N ILE A 324 -8.33 -3.78 18.85
CA ILE A 324 -8.99 -2.67 18.16
C ILE A 324 -10.40 -3.09 17.75
N ARG A 325 -11.39 -2.25 18.09
CA ARG A 325 -12.79 -2.45 17.70
C ARG A 325 -13.08 -1.72 16.37
N PRO A 326 -13.35 -2.44 15.26
CA PRO A 326 -13.47 -1.82 13.94
C PRO A 326 -14.65 -0.83 13.82
N GLU A 327 -15.73 -1.05 14.56
CA GLU A 327 -16.88 -0.13 14.66
C GLU A 327 -16.48 1.19 15.30
N ILE A 328 -15.73 1.16 16.41
CA ILE A 328 -15.26 2.38 17.09
C ILE A 328 -14.27 3.13 16.21
N VAL A 329 -13.35 2.41 15.54
CA VAL A 329 -12.45 3.04 14.56
C VAL A 329 -13.23 3.72 13.43
N THR A 330 -14.30 3.11 12.93
CA THR A 330 -15.11 3.69 11.85
C THR A 330 -15.79 4.99 12.30
N ASP A 331 -16.33 5.01 13.51
CA ASP A 331 -16.96 6.21 14.09
C ASP A 331 -15.93 7.30 14.40
N LEU A 332 -14.76 6.93 14.96
CA LEU A 332 -13.65 7.84 15.19
C LEU A 332 -13.12 8.46 13.89
N ALA A 333 -12.98 7.67 12.83
CA ALA A 333 -12.51 8.17 11.53
C ALA A 333 -13.53 9.13 10.90
N ALA A 334 -14.84 8.85 11.05
CA ALA A 334 -15.90 9.76 10.61
C ALA A 334 -15.90 11.07 11.41
N SER A 335 -15.77 11.00 12.74
CA SER A 335 -15.69 12.18 13.59
C SER A 335 -14.42 13.01 13.32
N LEU A 336 -13.28 12.35 13.14
CA LEU A 336 -12.02 12.99 12.76
C LEU A 336 -12.19 13.79 11.46
N ARG A 337 -12.83 13.20 10.45
CA ARG A 337 -13.08 13.88 9.17
C ARG A 337 -13.87 15.18 9.37
N GLU A 338 -14.92 15.16 10.18
CA GLU A 338 -15.75 16.34 10.47
C GLU A 338 -14.94 17.42 11.19
N GLN A 339 -14.17 17.03 12.22
CA GLN A 339 -13.32 17.93 12.98
C GLN A 339 -12.21 18.54 12.11
N LEU A 340 -11.59 17.77 11.21
CA LEU A 340 -10.59 18.29 10.27
C LEU A 340 -11.17 19.36 9.33
N VAL A 341 -12.39 19.16 8.84
CA VAL A 341 -13.06 20.16 7.98
C VAL A 341 -13.37 21.42 8.78
N GLU A 342 -13.88 21.28 10.01
CA GLU A 342 -14.19 22.45 10.84
C GLU A 342 -12.94 23.23 11.23
N HIS A 343 -11.87 22.55 11.68
CA HIS A 343 -10.61 23.21 12.01
C HIS A 343 -9.98 23.88 10.79
N ALA A 344 -10.00 23.23 9.61
CA ALA A 344 -9.55 23.85 8.37
C ALA A 344 -10.36 25.09 7.99
N ARG A 345 -11.68 25.08 8.22
CA ARG A 345 -12.58 26.22 8.01
C ARG A 345 -12.29 27.38 8.97
N VAL A 346 -11.93 27.09 10.22
CA VAL A 346 -11.51 28.10 11.19
C VAL A 346 -10.22 28.81 10.74
N GLN A 347 -9.25 28.07 10.18
CA GLN A 347 -8.01 28.65 9.64
C GLN A 347 -8.25 29.67 8.50
N THR A 348 -9.38 29.56 7.81
CA THR A 348 -9.79 30.45 6.71
C THR A 348 -10.86 31.45 7.13
N GLY A 349 -10.93 31.81 8.42
CA GLY A 349 -11.86 32.83 8.92
C GLY A 349 -13.34 32.41 8.86
N GLY A 350 -13.62 31.10 8.78
CA GLY A 350 -14.95 30.54 8.71
C GLY A 350 -15.41 30.14 7.30
N GLU A 351 -14.61 30.41 6.26
CA GLU A 351 -14.94 30.07 4.87
C GLU A 351 -14.50 28.65 4.49
N LEU A 352 -15.41 27.84 3.95
CA LEU A 352 -15.08 26.48 3.50
C LEU A 352 -14.43 26.49 2.11
N GLN A 353 -13.20 25.99 2.01
CA GLN A 353 -12.48 25.88 0.74
C GLN A 353 -12.73 24.52 0.07
N GLY A 354 -12.58 24.48 -1.26
CA GLY A 354 -12.88 23.29 -2.06
C GLY A 354 -12.04 22.05 -1.68
N HIS A 355 -10.78 22.24 -1.29
CA HIS A 355 -9.85 21.15 -0.96
C HIS A 355 -10.03 20.60 0.46
N HIS A 356 -10.66 21.35 1.38
CA HIS A 356 -10.79 20.94 2.80
C HIS A 356 -11.44 19.56 2.95
N ARG A 357 -12.58 19.35 2.27
CA ARG A 357 -13.30 18.07 2.31
C ARG A 357 -12.48 16.94 1.73
N GLN A 358 -11.82 17.20 0.61
CA GLN A 358 -10.99 16.20 -0.07
C GLN A 358 -9.79 15.77 0.79
N PHE A 359 -9.16 16.71 1.51
CA PHE A 359 -8.03 16.42 2.39
C PHE A 359 -8.50 15.63 3.62
N ALA A 360 -9.63 16.01 4.22
CA ALA A 360 -10.24 15.26 5.31
C ALA A 360 -10.66 13.84 4.88
N ASP A 361 -11.17 13.66 3.65
CA ASP A 361 -11.49 12.34 3.09
C ASP A 361 -10.22 11.46 2.96
N ILE A 362 -9.09 12.04 2.53
CA ILE A 362 -7.80 11.34 2.47
C ILE A 362 -7.36 10.91 3.88
N ALA A 363 -7.43 11.81 4.86
CA ALA A 363 -7.05 11.53 6.25
C ALA A 363 -7.92 10.45 6.88
N MET A 364 -9.24 10.47 6.66
CA MET A 364 -10.17 9.43 7.11
C MET A 364 -9.78 8.06 6.55
N VAL A 365 -9.57 7.96 5.23
CA VAL A 365 -9.21 6.70 4.59
C VAL A 365 -7.83 6.22 5.03
N GLY A 366 -6.87 7.14 5.20
CA GLY A 366 -5.55 6.84 5.75
C GLY A 366 -5.61 6.28 7.17
N THR A 367 -6.46 6.86 8.03
CA THR A 367 -6.72 6.36 9.39
C THR A 367 -7.23 4.93 9.38
N LEU A 368 -8.23 4.62 8.56
CA LEU A 368 -8.79 3.26 8.43
C LEU A 368 -7.71 2.24 8.00
N ARG A 369 -6.84 2.61 7.05
CA ARG A 369 -5.74 1.75 6.59
C ARG A 369 -4.68 1.53 7.67
N SER A 370 -4.28 2.60 8.35
CA SER A 370 -3.27 2.53 9.42
C SER A 370 -3.76 1.68 10.59
N LEU A 371 -5.01 1.85 11.02
CA LEU A 371 -5.57 1.07 12.12
C LEU A 371 -5.91 -0.37 11.73
N ALA A 372 -6.14 -0.67 10.45
CA ALA A 372 -6.17 -2.06 9.98
C ALA A 372 -4.84 -2.78 10.17
N LEU A 373 -3.70 -2.07 10.03
CA LEU A 373 -2.38 -2.65 10.30
C LEU A 373 -2.18 -2.91 11.79
N VAL A 374 -2.61 -2.00 12.65
CA VAL A 374 -2.58 -2.20 14.11
C VAL A 374 -3.39 -3.44 14.50
N ALA A 375 -4.60 -3.61 13.94
CA ALA A 375 -5.42 -4.80 14.17
C ALA A 375 -4.72 -6.09 13.70
N GLU A 376 -4.08 -6.07 12.52
CA GLU A 376 -3.32 -7.23 12.00
C GLU A 376 -2.15 -7.60 12.93
N VAL A 377 -1.38 -6.61 13.41
CA VAL A 377 -0.28 -6.82 14.37
C VAL A 377 -0.79 -7.41 15.68
N GLY A 378 -1.99 -7.00 16.11
CA GLY A 378 -2.68 -7.59 17.26
C GLY A 378 -3.23 -8.99 17.04
N GLY A 379 -3.03 -9.57 15.85
CA GLY A 379 -3.55 -10.90 15.48
C GLY A 379 -5.06 -10.91 15.20
N ASP A 380 -5.71 -9.75 15.09
CA ASP A 380 -7.12 -9.64 14.76
C ASP A 380 -7.32 -9.39 13.25
N ARG A 381 -7.28 -10.50 12.51
CA ARG A 381 -7.46 -10.48 11.06
C ARG A 381 -8.86 -10.06 10.62
N GLU A 382 -9.89 -10.34 11.43
CA GLU A 382 -11.25 -9.98 11.09
C GLU A 382 -11.43 -8.46 11.17
N ALA A 383 -10.99 -7.83 12.27
CA ALA A 383 -11.00 -6.39 12.42
C ALA A 383 -10.14 -5.70 11.34
N SER A 384 -8.94 -6.22 11.07
CA SER A 384 -8.08 -5.77 9.95
C SER A 384 -8.82 -5.79 8.61
N GLY A 385 -9.50 -6.89 8.30
CA GLY A 385 -10.29 -7.05 7.07
C GLY A 385 -11.44 -6.05 6.97
N LEU A 386 -12.24 -5.89 8.03
CA LEU A 386 -13.36 -4.95 8.09
C LEU A 386 -12.91 -3.51 7.85
N LEU A 387 -11.80 -3.09 8.47
CA LEU A 387 -11.25 -1.74 8.31
C LEU A 387 -10.73 -1.49 6.89
N ARG A 388 -10.08 -2.47 6.27
CA ARG A 388 -9.62 -2.35 4.88
C ARG A 388 -10.78 -2.28 3.89
N ILE A 389 -11.86 -3.04 4.11
CA ILE A 389 -13.07 -2.96 3.29
C ILE A 389 -13.71 -1.58 3.43
N ASN A 390 -13.87 -1.07 4.65
CA ASN A 390 -14.38 0.28 4.88
C ASN A 390 -13.52 1.37 4.19
N ALA A 391 -12.19 1.20 4.21
CA ALA A 391 -11.27 2.08 3.50
C ALA A 391 -11.44 1.97 1.97
N LEU A 392 -11.64 0.77 1.43
CA LEU A 392 -11.87 0.53 0.00
C LEU A 392 -13.18 1.19 -0.48
N GLU A 393 -14.28 1.01 0.24
CA GLU A 393 -15.58 1.60 -0.11
C GLU A 393 -15.54 3.13 -0.18
N ARG A 394 -14.64 3.74 0.60
CA ARG A 394 -14.39 5.19 0.63
C ARG A 394 -13.25 5.63 -0.30
N SER A 395 -12.60 4.69 -0.99
CA SER A 395 -11.49 4.96 -1.91
C SER A 395 -12.00 5.31 -3.31
N ASN A 396 -12.12 6.60 -3.60
CA ASN A 396 -12.45 7.12 -4.92
C ASN A 396 -11.52 8.29 -5.28
N LYS A 397 -11.22 8.47 -6.58
CA LYS A 397 -10.42 9.59 -7.11
C LYS A 397 -9.13 9.84 -6.28
N ALA A 398 -9.11 10.88 -5.43
CA ALA A 398 -7.95 11.27 -4.63
C ALA A 398 -7.72 10.43 -3.36
N THR A 399 -8.74 9.73 -2.85
CA THR A 399 -8.58 8.79 -1.72
C THR A 399 -8.15 7.39 -2.17
N ALA A 400 -8.21 7.10 -3.49
CA ALA A 400 -7.77 5.86 -4.12
C ALA A 400 -6.24 5.77 -4.23
N CYS A 401 -5.55 5.72 -3.08
CA CYS A 401 -4.10 5.54 -3.01
C CYS A 401 -3.68 4.18 -3.60
N PRO A 402 -2.83 4.15 -4.65
CA PRO A 402 -2.40 2.91 -5.30
C PRO A 402 -1.71 1.94 -4.34
N VAL A 403 -0.89 2.47 -3.43
CA VAL A 403 -0.18 1.66 -2.42
C VAL A 403 -1.17 1.01 -1.46
N GLY A 404 -2.11 1.77 -0.91
CA GLY A 404 -3.13 1.25 0.01
C GLY A 404 -4.08 0.23 -0.66
N LEU A 405 -4.43 0.45 -1.93
CA LEU A 405 -5.23 -0.49 -2.71
C LEU A 405 -4.47 -1.80 -2.97
N MET A 406 -3.21 -1.72 -3.41
CA MET A 406 -2.39 -2.93 -3.62
C MET A 406 -2.08 -3.66 -2.31
N ALA A 407 -1.96 -2.94 -1.18
CA ALA A 407 -1.83 -3.57 0.14
C ALA A 407 -3.08 -4.38 0.53
N LEU A 408 -4.28 -3.89 0.22
CA LEU A 408 -5.51 -4.68 0.37
C LEU A 408 -5.51 -5.88 -0.58
N ALA A 409 -5.13 -5.72 -1.85
CA ALA A 409 -5.03 -6.85 -2.77
C ALA A 409 -4.05 -7.93 -2.27
N ALA A 410 -2.93 -7.52 -1.65
CA ALA A 410 -1.96 -8.44 -1.07
C ALA A 410 -2.55 -9.18 0.12
N TRP A 411 -3.27 -8.47 1.00
CA TRP A 411 -3.99 -9.06 2.12
C TRP A 411 -5.06 -10.05 1.64
N ASP A 412 -5.84 -9.68 0.63
CA ASP A 412 -6.87 -10.54 0.01
C ASP A 412 -6.27 -11.82 -0.58
N ALA A 413 -5.13 -11.71 -1.28
CA ALA A 413 -4.39 -12.85 -1.79
C ALA A 413 -3.99 -13.80 -0.65
N SER A 414 -3.49 -13.28 0.48
CA SER A 414 -3.11 -14.09 1.66
C SER A 414 -4.29 -14.72 2.39
N ASN A 415 -5.51 -14.21 2.17
CA ASN A 415 -6.74 -14.72 2.76
C ASN A 415 -7.63 -15.46 1.75
N ARG A 416 -7.07 -15.84 0.59
CA ARG A 416 -7.78 -16.60 -0.46
C ARG A 416 -9.04 -15.90 -0.98
N TYR A 417 -9.00 -14.57 -1.11
CA TYR A 417 -10.04 -13.74 -1.76
C TYR A 417 -9.59 -13.23 -3.15
N PRO A 418 -9.35 -14.12 -4.12
CA PRO A 418 -8.69 -13.75 -5.39
C PRO A 418 -9.50 -12.79 -6.26
N LEU A 419 -10.84 -12.83 -6.22
CA LEU A 419 -11.68 -12.01 -7.10
C LEU A 419 -11.54 -10.52 -6.79
N ARG A 420 -11.64 -10.13 -5.51
CA ARG A 420 -11.48 -8.73 -5.10
C ARG A 420 -10.05 -8.24 -5.33
N ALA A 421 -9.05 -9.07 -5.03
CA ALA A 421 -7.66 -8.76 -5.32
C ALA A 421 -7.42 -8.51 -6.83
N LEU A 422 -8.04 -9.32 -7.69
CA LEU A 422 -7.95 -9.20 -9.14
C LEU A 422 -8.63 -7.92 -9.66
N ASP A 423 -9.82 -7.59 -9.13
CA ASP A 423 -10.53 -6.36 -9.49
C ASP A 423 -9.70 -5.11 -9.14
N ILE A 424 -9.10 -5.09 -7.94
CA ILE A 424 -8.20 -4.02 -7.52
C ILE A 424 -6.98 -3.96 -8.45
N LEU A 425 -6.34 -5.09 -8.72
CA LEU A 425 -5.16 -5.17 -9.56
C LEU A 425 -5.43 -4.66 -10.97
N HIS A 426 -6.53 -5.10 -11.62
CA HIS A 426 -6.91 -4.62 -12.94
C HIS A 426 -7.11 -3.10 -12.98
N GLY A 427 -7.74 -2.55 -11.93
CA GLY A 427 -7.88 -1.10 -11.78
C GLY A 427 -6.53 -0.37 -11.77
N GLN A 428 -5.53 -0.91 -11.07
CA GLN A 428 -4.19 -0.33 -11.00
C GLN A 428 -3.34 -0.59 -12.24
N ALA A 429 -3.43 -1.77 -12.84
CA ALA A 429 -2.61 -2.19 -13.97
C ALA A 429 -2.89 -1.36 -15.24
N SER A 430 -4.10 -0.81 -15.39
CA SER A 430 -4.42 0.16 -16.43
C SER A 430 -3.53 1.42 -16.39
N ARG A 431 -3.08 1.82 -15.20
CA ARG A 431 -2.19 2.98 -14.96
C ARG A 431 -0.73 2.56 -14.86
N TYR A 432 -0.49 1.37 -14.33
CA TYR A 432 0.85 0.82 -14.08
C TYR A 432 0.96 -0.56 -14.73
N PRO A 433 1.24 -0.66 -16.05
CA PRO A 433 1.20 -1.93 -16.77
C PRO A 433 2.12 -3.01 -16.22
N SER A 434 3.24 -2.62 -15.60
CA SER A 434 4.15 -3.54 -14.90
C SER A 434 3.48 -4.34 -13.78
N LEU A 435 2.34 -3.90 -13.23
CA LEU A 435 1.63 -4.65 -12.20
C LEU A 435 0.95 -5.92 -12.74
N GLU A 436 0.71 -6.02 -14.06
CA GLU A 436 0.08 -7.20 -14.69
C GLU A 436 0.79 -8.52 -14.35
N ILE A 437 2.09 -8.50 -14.05
CA ILE A 437 2.81 -9.72 -13.65
C ILE A 437 2.25 -10.34 -12.36
N ALA A 438 1.69 -9.55 -11.44
CA ALA A 438 1.08 -10.07 -10.21
C ALA A 438 -0.22 -10.85 -10.48
N ARG A 439 -0.86 -10.58 -11.62
CA ARG A 439 -2.12 -11.22 -12.02
C ARG A 439 -1.96 -12.73 -12.17
N TYR A 440 -0.84 -13.18 -12.73
CA TYR A 440 -0.63 -14.61 -12.98
C TYR A 440 -0.72 -15.46 -11.70
N GLY A 441 -0.23 -14.94 -10.57
CA GLY A 441 -0.39 -15.60 -9.27
C GLY A 441 -1.87 -15.67 -8.84
N LEU A 442 -2.59 -14.56 -8.97
CA LEU A 442 -4.01 -14.44 -8.61
C LEU A 442 -4.92 -15.33 -9.47
N ASP A 443 -4.67 -15.41 -10.78
CA ASP A 443 -5.45 -16.24 -11.70
C ASP A 443 -5.40 -17.72 -11.26
N VAL A 444 -4.23 -18.18 -10.84
CA VAL A 444 -4.05 -19.55 -10.36
C VAL A 444 -4.68 -19.76 -8.99
N LEU A 445 -4.58 -18.78 -8.08
CA LEU A 445 -5.31 -18.81 -6.81
C LEU A 445 -6.82 -18.88 -7.03
N GLY A 446 -7.35 -18.09 -7.95
CA GLY A 446 -8.75 -18.12 -8.38
C GLY A 446 -9.20 -19.50 -8.84
N LEU A 447 -8.43 -20.12 -9.73
CA LEU A 447 -8.71 -21.48 -10.20
C LEU A 447 -8.66 -22.50 -9.06
N ARG A 448 -7.69 -22.39 -8.15
CA ARG A 448 -7.55 -23.31 -7.00
C ARG A 448 -8.76 -23.22 -6.07
N VAL A 449 -9.11 -22.01 -5.64
CA VAL A 449 -10.26 -21.76 -4.75
C VAL A 449 -11.58 -22.18 -5.41
N SER A 450 -11.74 -21.93 -6.71
CA SER A 450 -12.92 -22.38 -7.47
C SER A 450 -13.05 -23.90 -7.49
N HIS A 451 -11.96 -24.63 -7.77
CA HIS A 451 -11.97 -26.10 -7.79
C HIS A 451 -12.21 -26.74 -6.42
N GLU A 452 -11.72 -26.14 -5.34
CA GLU A 452 -11.98 -26.64 -3.98
C GLU A 452 -13.46 -26.51 -3.62
N ARG A 453 -14.07 -25.36 -3.94
CA ARG A 453 -15.50 -25.14 -3.70
C ARG A 453 -16.39 -26.09 -4.50
N THR A 454 -16.01 -26.45 -5.72
CA THR A 454 -16.80 -27.40 -6.53
C THR A 454 -16.53 -28.86 -6.14
N GLY A 455 -15.30 -29.18 -5.72
CA GLY A 455 -14.90 -30.52 -5.24
C GLY A 455 -15.48 -30.89 -3.87
N GLU A 456 -15.80 -29.91 -3.02
CA GLU A 456 -16.49 -30.09 -1.74
C GLU A 456 -18.02 -30.27 -1.87
N THR A 457 -18.51 -30.64 -3.06
CA THR A 457 -19.88 -31.17 -3.23
C THR A 457 -19.85 -32.71 -3.28
N PRO A 458 -19.68 -33.44 -2.17
CA PRO A 458 -19.96 -34.87 -2.15
C PRO A 458 -21.48 -35.05 -2.13
N GLY A 459 -22.08 -35.13 -3.32
CA GLY A 459 -23.54 -35.24 -3.42
C GLY A 459 -24.12 -35.04 -4.81
N MET A 460 -23.62 -35.79 -5.81
CA MET A 460 -24.49 -36.43 -6.79
C MET A 460 -24.21 -37.93 -6.78
#